data_AF-A0A0P0VBK6-F1
#
_entry.id   AF-A0A0P0VBK6-F1
#
_cell.length_a   1.000
_cell.length_b   1.000
_cell.length_c   1.000
_cell.angle_alpha   90.00
_cell.angle_beta   90.00
_cell.angle_gamma   90.00
#
_symmetry.space_group_name_H-M   'P 1'
#
loop_
_entity.id
_entity.type
_entity.pdbx_description
1 polymer ?
#
loop_
_entity_poly.entity_id
_entity_poly.type
_entity_poly.pdbx_seq_one_letter_code
_entity_poly.pdbx_strand_id
1 'polypeptide(L)' 'ECLKEMKEDGMEPNMDEYNKLIQSLCLKALDWRTAENLLKEMEDGGLCLKGTTRSLIAAVKELEMDELSKASQEA' A
#
# COMPACT_ATOMS: atom_id res chain seq x y z
N GLU A 1 8.29 3.26 9.08
CA GLU A 1 8.41 4.25 10.17
C GLU A 1 8.09 5.68 9.76
N CYS A 2 8.48 6.16 8.57
CA CYS A 2 8.32 7.57 8.16
C CYS A 2 6.94 8.23 8.43
N LEU A 3 5.80 7.62 8.07
CA LEU A 3 4.49 8.26 8.30
C LEU A 3 4.08 8.31 9.78
N LYS A 4 4.47 7.30 10.57
CA LYS A 4 4.15 7.23 11.99
C LYS A 4 4.92 8.31 12.76
N GLU A 5 6.21 8.44 12.46
CA GLU A 5 7.08 9.47 13.03
C GLU A 5 6.58 10.87 12.70
N MET A 6 6.20 11.15 11.43
CA MET A 6 5.61 12.43 11.05
C MET A 6 4.40 12.78 11.92
N LYS A 7 3.49 11.82 12.14
CA LYS A 7 2.31 12.03 12.98
C LYS A 7 2.65 12.23 14.45
N GLU A 8 3.63 11.50 14.97
CA GLU A 8 4.12 11.66 16.35
C GLU A 8 4.75 13.04 16.57
N ASP A 9 5.41 13.58 15.55
CA ASP A 9 5.97 14.94 15.54
C ASP A 9 4.91 16.04 15.26
N GLY A 10 3.62 15.67 15.16
CA GLY A 10 2.51 16.59 14.90
C GLY A 10 2.42 17.09 13.46
N MET A 11 3.11 16.43 12.53
CA MET A 11 3.04 16.70 11.10
C MET A 11 2.02 15.79 10.42
N GLU A 12 1.21 16.36 9.53
CA GLU A 12 0.31 15.58 8.70
C GLU A 12 1.03 15.12 7.42
N PRO A 13 1.13 13.81 7.16
CA PRO A 13 1.69 13.35 5.91
C PRO A 13 0.80 13.75 4.73
N ASN A 14 1.41 14.17 3.64
CA ASN A 14 0.69 14.57 2.44
C ASN A 14 0.59 13.40 1.44
N MET A 15 -0.11 13.67 0.34
CA MET A 15 -0.32 12.72 -0.76
C MET A 15 0.97 12.06 -1.28
N ASP A 16 2.06 12.80 -1.40
CA ASP A 16 3.31 12.28 -1.93
C ASP A 16 4.04 11.36 -0.95
N GLU A 17 3.98 11.62 0.37
CA GLU A 17 4.55 10.69 1.35
C GLU A 17 3.77 9.36 1.40
N TYR A 18 2.43 9.42 1.41
CA TYR A 18 1.60 8.21 1.29
C TYR A 18 1.89 7.44 0.01
N ASN A 19 1.92 8.12 -1.14
CA ASN A 19 2.21 7.50 -2.44
C ASN A 19 3.57 6.78 -2.43
N LYS A 20 4.63 7.42 -1.92
CA LYS A 20 5.97 6.83 -1.88
C LYS A 20 6.02 5.60 -0.99
N LEU A 21 5.40 5.64 0.19
CA LEU A 21 5.40 4.50 1.10
C LEU A 21 4.59 3.33 0.53
N ILE A 22 3.40 3.61 -0.02
CA ILE A 22 2.56 2.59 -0.68
C ILE A 22 3.32 1.93 -1.84
N GLN A 23 3.98 2.71 -2.70
CA GLN A 23 4.80 2.16 -3.78
C GLN A 23 5.94 1.29 -3.26
N SER A 24 6.62 1.71 -2.19
CA SER A 24 7.68 0.90 -1.58
C SER A 24 7.15 -0.42 -1.02
N LEU A 25 5.99 -0.39 -0.36
CA LEU A 25 5.35 -1.60 0.16
C LEU A 25 4.97 -2.56 -0.97
N CYS A 26 4.37 -2.06 -2.03
CA CYS A 26 3.97 -2.88 -3.17
C CYS A 26 5.15 -3.42 -3.98
N LEU A 27 6.13 -2.58 -4.32
CA LEU A 27 7.20 -2.95 -5.26
C LEU A 27 8.40 -3.62 -4.61
N LYS A 28 8.65 -3.39 -3.32
CA LYS A 28 9.82 -3.92 -2.62
C LYS A 28 9.46 -4.96 -1.58
N ALA A 29 8.46 -4.68 -0.75
CA ALA A 29 8.06 -5.57 0.34
C ALA A 29 7.01 -6.61 -0.09
N LEU A 30 6.37 -6.42 -1.26
CA LEU A 30 5.20 -7.18 -1.71
C LEU A 30 4.06 -7.21 -0.68
N ASP A 31 3.99 -6.20 0.19
CA ASP A 31 3.02 -6.09 1.28
C ASP A 31 1.83 -5.23 0.85
N TRP A 32 0.97 -5.81 0.03
CA TRP A 32 -0.24 -5.13 -0.44
C TRP A 32 -1.24 -4.88 0.70
N ARG A 33 -1.19 -5.64 1.80
CA ARG A 33 -2.14 -5.51 2.92
C ARG A 33 -1.90 -4.22 3.69
N THR A 34 -0.64 -3.97 4.06
CA THR A 34 -0.26 -2.70 4.71
C THR A 34 -0.47 -1.53 3.75
N ALA A 35 -0.17 -1.71 2.46
CA ALA A 35 -0.42 -0.70 1.44
C ALA A 35 -1.92 -0.34 1.31
N GLU A 36 -2.82 -1.33 1.34
CA GLU A 36 -4.28 -1.12 1.30
C GLU A 36 -4.78 -0.37 2.55
N ASN A 37 -4.22 -0.66 3.73
CA ASN A 37 -4.56 0.06 4.95
C ASN A 37 -4.12 1.53 4.92
N LEU A 38 -2.92 1.81 4.41
CA LEU A 38 -2.44 3.18 4.24
C LEU A 38 -3.26 3.96 3.20
N LEU A 39 -3.73 3.29 2.14
CA LEU A 39 -4.65 3.88 1.18
C LEU A 39 -5.97 4.28 1.87
N LYS A 40 -6.57 3.41 2.70
CA LYS A 40 -7.80 3.74 3.44
C LYS A 40 -7.57 4.90 4.41
N GLU A 41 -6.48 4.87 5.16
CA GLU A 41 -6.11 5.96 6.09
C GLU A 41 -5.99 7.31 5.38
N MET A 42 -5.42 7.30 4.17
CA MET A 42 -5.30 8.49 3.34
C MET A 42 -6.66 9.00 2.83
N GLU A 43 -7.53 8.09 2.36
CA GLU A 43 -8.89 8.42 1.92
C GLU A 43 -9.76 8.97 3.07
N ASP A 44 -9.67 8.37 4.26
CA ASP A 44 -10.35 8.82 5.47
C ASP A 44 -9.85 10.21 5.92
N GLY A 45 -8.58 10.53 5.65
CA GLY A 45 -8.00 11.86 5.84
C GLY A 45 -8.37 12.88 4.76
N GLY A 46 -9.22 12.52 3.79
CA GLY A 46 -9.68 13.40 2.72
C GLY A 46 -8.66 13.62 1.59
N LEU A 47 -7.60 12.82 1.54
CA LEU A 47 -6.58 12.91 0.50
C LEU A 47 -6.88 11.91 -0.64
N CYS A 48 -6.85 12.38 -1.89
CA CYS A 48 -7.06 11.53 -3.06
C CYS A 48 -5.75 10.92 -3.58
N LEU A 49 -5.68 9.60 -3.75
CA LEU A 49 -4.52 8.96 -4.38
C LEU A 49 -4.45 9.19 -5.89
N LYS A 50 -3.23 9.03 -6.43
CA LYS A 50 -3.01 8.85 -7.87
C LYS A 50 -3.59 7.49 -8.26
N GLY A 51 -4.34 7.43 -9.36
CA GLY A 51 -4.98 6.18 -9.84
C GLY A 51 -4.00 5.03 -10.01
N THR A 52 -2.75 5.35 -10.39
CA THR A 52 -1.63 4.39 -10.49
C THR A 52 -1.35 3.64 -9.19
N THR A 53 -1.52 4.29 -8.03
CA THR A 53 -1.23 3.69 -6.72
C THR A 53 -2.27 2.63 -6.35
N ARG A 54 -3.55 2.86 -6.66
CA ARG A 54 -4.62 1.88 -6.44
C ARG A 54 -4.45 0.65 -7.34
N SER A 55 -4.15 0.85 -8.63
CA SER A 55 -3.90 -0.25 -9.56
C SER A 55 -2.70 -1.10 -9.14
N LEU A 56 -1.66 -0.48 -8.57
CA LEU A 56 -0.49 -1.21 -8.08
C LEU A 56 -0.82 -2.13 -6.90
N ILE A 57 -1.61 -1.67 -5.92
CA ILE A 57 -2.07 -2.52 -4.81
C ILE A 57 -2.86 -3.72 -5.35
N ALA A 58 -3.79 -3.49 -6.28
CA ALA A 58 -4.59 -4.55 -6.88
C ALA A 58 -3.71 -5.59 -7.59
N ALA A 59 -2.74 -5.15 -8.39
CA ALA A 59 -1.82 -6.04 -9.09
C ALA A 59 -1.01 -6.92 -8.13
N VAL A 60 -0.44 -6.35 -7.05
CA VAL A 60 0.34 -7.14 -6.07
C VAL A 60 -0.55 -8.13 -5.30
N LYS A 61 -1.79 -7.74 -5.00
CA LYS A 61 -2.79 -8.61 -4.36
C LYS A 61 -3.16 -9.79 -5.25
N GLU A 62 -3.40 -9.56 -6.53
CA GLU A 62 -3.67 -10.60 -7.52
C GLU A 62 -2.48 -11.54 -7.68
N LEU A 63 -1.26 -11.01 -7.75
CA LEU A 63 -0.04 -11.82 -7.81
C LEU A 63 0.08 -12.77 -6.60
N GLU A 64 -0.20 -12.32 -5.38
CA GLU A 64 -0.18 -13.20 -4.22
C GLU A 64 -1.26 -14.30 -4.31
N MET A 65 -2.48 -13.95 -4.74
CA MET A 65 -3.57 -14.92 -4.91
C MET A 65 -3.26 -15.97 -5.97
N ASP A 66 -2.66 -15.54 -7.09
CA ASP A 66 -2.25 -16.44 -8.17
C ASP A 66 -1.16 -17.41 -7.70
N GLU A 67 -0.16 -16.94 -6.96
CA GLU A 67 0.90 -17.80 -6.41
C GLU A 67 0.35 -18.81 -5.37
N LEU A 68 -0.60 -18.39 -4.52
CA LEU A 68 -1.28 -19.29 -3.59
C LEU A 68 -2.11 -20.36 -4.33
N SER A 69 -2.74 -20.01 -5.45
CA SER A 69 -3.52 -20.95 -6.26
C SER A 69 -2.65 -22.03 -6.89
N LYS A 70 -1.46 -21.67 -7.39
CA LYS A 70 -0.48 -22.62 -7.97
C LYS A 70 0.11 -23.54 -6.91
N ALA A 71 0.49 -22.99 -5.75
CA ALA A 71 1.05 -23.76 -4.65
C ALA A 71 0.08 -24.84 -4.12
N SER A 72 -1.24 -24.61 -4.19
CA SER A 72 -2.26 -25.59 -3.81
C SER A 72 -2.47 -26.71 -4.85
N GLN A 73 -2.02 -26.54 -6.10
CA GLN A 73 -2.16 -27.54 -7.16
C GLN A 73 -0.94 -28.46 -7.26
N GLU A 74 0.19 -28.07 -6.67
CA GLU A 74 1.46 -28.79 -6.71
C GLU A 74 1.78 -29.58 -5.43
N ALA A 75 0.90 -29.52 -4.41
CA ALA A 75 1.01 -30.23 -3.13
C ALA A 75 0.08 -31.46 -3.07
#